data_AF-A0A963ABF4-F1
#
_entry.id   AF-A0A963ABF4-F1
#
_cell.length_a   1.000
_cell.length_b   1.000
_cell.length_c   1.000
_cell.angle_alpha   90.00
_cell.angle_beta   90.00
_cell.angle_gamma   90.00
#
_symmetry.space_group_name_H-M   'P 1'
#
loop_
_entity.id
_entity.type
_entity.pdbx_description
1 polymer ?
#
loop_
_entity_poly.entity_id
_entity_poly.type
_entity_poly.pdbx_seq_one_letter_code
_entity_poly.pdbx_strand_id
1 'polypeptide(L)'
;MFRLALAMGLLLSCLGAHAGNFPRPASLEPAVQFWIKVYTEVSTSQGYLHDADNLAVIYERLEFEPYASSSQRLSAEKAAKARIGSALATIARGKRSNLSATEARVLAAWPEGTSARAFAAAAHNVRFQLGQSDRFREGLVRSGQWKPYIRQVLAAHELPQELEVLPHVESSFNPSAYSKVAAAGMWQFMPTTARDFMRVDHVVDERMDPFMATEGAARLLKRNYEITGTWPLALTAYNHGTGGMLRAAKYTGTKDIGVIAQRYRGPAFGFASRNFYPSFLAALEIDRHADRYFGALKLDAPTAYDTVIVRDFIAARALAQTAGISLEEMQRHNPALREPVWKGEKHIPAGYALRVPKAQVGRPLEQLVAAVPGNARFSYQKPDLTHRIRPGDSLSVIARRYGTSVSRLMALNGLRNHNIRAGRTLILPGNVTAEPALATRSVSVASSMPAEYVIRKGDSLWSIARRFQVSQQDLVAWNGISAKGYIKPGQKLKIASNG
;
A
#
# COMPACT_ATOMS: atom_id res chain seq x y z
N MET A 1 -35.63 -74.62 19.53
CA MET A 1 -35.69 -73.99 18.19
C MET A 1 -35.61 -72.48 18.38
N PHE A 2 -34.59 -71.81 17.79
CA PHE A 2 -34.49 -70.38 17.44
C PHE A 2 -34.73 -69.31 18.54
N ARG A 3 -33.96 -68.24 18.75
CA ARG A 3 -32.73 -67.67 18.18
C ARG A 3 -32.27 -66.57 19.16
N LEU A 4 -30.97 -66.42 19.36
CA LEU A 4 -30.33 -65.19 19.84
C LEU A 4 -30.61 -64.04 18.85
N ALA A 5 -30.84 -62.83 19.36
CA ALA A 5 -30.61 -61.59 18.60
C ALA A 5 -30.07 -60.50 19.54
N LEU A 6 -28.74 -60.41 19.55
CA LEU A 6 -27.94 -59.32 20.09
C LEU A 6 -28.08 -58.13 19.12
N ALA A 7 -28.77 -57.05 19.50
CA ALA A 7 -28.83 -55.83 18.71
C ALA A 7 -27.74 -54.86 19.20
N MET A 8 -26.60 -54.90 18.50
CA MET A 8 -25.50 -53.95 18.64
C MET A 8 -25.86 -52.68 17.87
N GLY A 9 -26.31 -51.65 18.57
CA GLY A 9 -26.59 -50.33 17.97
C GLY A 9 -25.30 -49.54 17.78
N LEU A 10 -24.88 -49.38 16.52
CA LEU A 10 -23.83 -48.44 16.11
C LEU A 10 -24.26 -47.00 16.47
N LEU A 11 -23.57 -46.39 17.45
CA LEU A 11 -23.53 -44.95 17.63
C LEU A 11 -22.58 -44.35 16.57
N LEU A 12 -23.12 -44.00 15.41
CA LEU A 12 -22.47 -43.03 14.52
C LEU A 12 -22.67 -41.64 15.11
N SER A 13 -21.65 -41.13 15.78
CA SER A 13 -21.53 -39.72 16.15
C SER A 13 -21.28 -38.88 14.89
N CYS A 14 -22.35 -38.40 14.27
CA CYS A 14 -22.27 -37.26 13.37
C CYS A 14 -21.88 -36.01 14.18
N LEU A 15 -20.59 -35.68 14.19
CA LEU A 15 -20.12 -34.34 14.55
C LEU A 15 -20.69 -33.36 13.52
N GLY A 16 -21.78 -32.71 13.89
CA GLY A 16 -22.39 -31.65 13.11
C GLY A 16 -21.40 -30.50 12.92
N ALA A 17 -20.91 -30.34 11.69
CA ALA A 17 -20.28 -29.10 11.26
C ALA A 17 -21.35 -28.00 11.34
N HIS A 18 -21.26 -27.11 12.33
CA HIS A 18 -21.87 -25.80 12.26
C HIS A 18 -21.22 -25.07 11.07
N ALA A 19 -21.82 -25.20 9.89
CA ALA A 19 -21.33 -24.56 8.68
C ALA A 19 -21.68 -23.06 8.72
N GLY A 20 -20.99 -22.31 9.57
CA GLY A 20 -21.03 -20.85 9.55
C GLY A 20 -20.50 -20.30 8.23
N ASN A 21 -20.73 -19.01 7.97
CA ASN A 21 -20.33 -18.32 6.74
C ASN A 21 -18.84 -18.51 6.38
N PHE A 22 -17.98 -18.80 7.35
CA PHE A 22 -16.54 -18.96 7.20
C PHE A 22 -16.07 -20.36 7.64
N PRO A 23 -16.20 -21.39 6.79
CA PRO A 23 -15.74 -22.73 7.13
C PRO A 23 -14.23 -22.75 7.35
N ARG A 24 -13.77 -23.62 8.25
CA ARG A 24 -12.35 -23.85 8.56
C ARG A 24 -11.96 -25.30 8.18
N PRO A 25 -11.70 -25.58 6.88
CA PRO A 25 -11.26 -26.91 6.46
C PRO A 25 -9.99 -27.33 7.19
N ALA A 26 -9.91 -28.59 7.61
CA ALA A 26 -8.71 -29.14 8.27
C ALA A 26 -7.43 -28.97 7.44
N SER A 27 -7.57 -28.95 6.10
CA SER A 27 -6.50 -28.72 5.15
C SER A 27 -5.83 -27.34 5.27
N LEU A 28 -6.49 -26.37 5.92
CA LEU A 28 -5.98 -25.03 6.17
C LEU A 28 -5.45 -24.83 7.59
N GLU A 29 -5.67 -25.80 8.49
CA GLU A 29 -5.32 -25.66 9.91
C GLU A 29 -3.85 -25.31 10.16
N PRO A 30 -2.86 -25.93 9.48
CA PRO A 30 -1.46 -25.51 9.61
C PRO A 30 -1.23 -24.04 9.27
N ALA A 31 -1.91 -23.54 8.24
CA ALA A 31 -1.79 -22.15 7.82
C ALA A 31 -2.44 -21.20 8.85
N VAL A 32 -3.62 -21.55 9.37
CA VAL A 32 -4.30 -20.75 10.40
C VAL A 32 -3.45 -20.66 11.65
N GLN A 33 -2.91 -21.78 12.16
CA GLN A 33 -2.03 -21.78 13.33
C GLN A 33 -0.75 -20.98 13.11
N PHE A 34 -0.15 -21.09 11.93
CA PHE A 34 1.01 -20.27 11.57
C PHE A 34 0.70 -18.77 11.65
N TRP A 35 -0.44 -18.33 11.09
CA TRP A 35 -0.83 -16.91 11.16
C TRP A 35 -1.20 -16.47 12.58
N ILE A 36 -1.79 -17.35 13.41
CA ILE A 36 -1.98 -17.05 14.83
C ILE A 36 -0.64 -16.73 15.48
N LYS A 37 0.39 -17.55 15.26
CA LYS A 37 1.75 -17.31 15.79
C LYS A 37 2.35 -16.00 15.27
N VAL A 38 2.21 -15.71 13.98
CA VAL A 38 2.70 -14.45 13.38
C VAL A 38 2.03 -13.23 14.02
N TYR A 39 0.73 -13.33 14.31
CA TYR A 39 -0.06 -12.25 14.89
C TYR A 39 0.04 -12.17 16.42
N THR A 40 0.63 -13.13 17.12
CA THR A 40 0.60 -13.14 18.61
C THR A 40 1.96 -13.36 19.27
N GLU A 41 2.91 -14.04 18.63
CA GLU A 41 4.16 -14.48 19.28
C GLU A 41 5.42 -13.74 18.83
N VAL A 42 5.39 -13.09 17.66
CA VAL A 42 6.54 -12.39 17.07
C VAL A 42 6.17 -10.99 16.63
N SER A 43 6.97 -9.99 17.02
CA SER A 43 6.71 -8.58 16.68
C SER A 43 7.42 -8.16 15.38
N THR A 44 7.30 -6.91 14.97
CA THR A 44 8.02 -6.37 13.81
C THR A 44 9.56 -6.26 13.98
N SER A 45 10.10 -6.61 15.15
CA SER A 45 11.55 -6.82 15.36
C SER A 45 11.99 -8.25 15.10
N GLN A 46 11.06 -9.18 14.86
CA GLN A 46 11.33 -10.61 14.69
C GLN A 46 10.58 -11.17 13.47
N GLY A 47 10.85 -12.41 13.12
CA GLY A 47 10.03 -13.16 12.19
C GLY A 47 10.38 -14.64 12.15
N TYR A 48 9.58 -15.41 11.42
CA TYR A 48 9.79 -16.85 11.27
C TYR A 48 10.46 -17.19 9.95
N LEU A 49 11.45 -18.08 10.00
CA LEU A 49 11.90 -18.83 8.83
C LEU A 49 11.12 -20.14 8.80
N HIS A 50 10.44 -20.41 7.68
CA HIS A 50 9.50 -21.51 7.56
C HIS A 50 9.48 -22.07 6.13
N ASP A 51 8.86 -23.23 5.93
CA ASP A 51 8.57 -23.74 4.59
C ASP A 51 7.38 -23.00 3.97
N ALA A 52 7.49 -22.57 2.71
CA ALA A 52 6.44 -21.77 2.08
C ALA A 52 5.18 -22.56 1.69
N ASP A 53 5.26 -23.89 1.55
CA ASP A 53 4.14 -24.76 1.21
C ASP A 53 3.61 -25.54 2.42
N ASN A 54 4.46 -25.87 3.40
CA ASN A 54 4.07 -26.51 4.65
C ASN A 54 4.24 -25.59 5.85
N LEU A 55 3.20 -24.81 6.16
CA LEU A 55 3.23 -23.82 7.24
C LEU A 55 3.29 -24.38 8.67
N ALA A 56 3.13 -25.69 8.85
CA ALA A 56 3.43 -26.33 10.13
C ALA A 56 4.94 -26.37 10.42
N VAL A 57 5.79 -26.27 9.39
CA VAL A 57 7.25 -26.34 9.51
C VAL A 57 7.82 -24.94 9.70
N ILE A 58 8.15 -24.61 10.95
CA ILE A 58 8.91 -23.41 11.33
C ILE A 58 10.31 -23.86 11.74
N TYR A 59 11.33 -23.36 11.03
CA TYR A 59 12.72 -23.72 11.27
C TYR A 59 13.31 -22.95 12.45
N GLU A 60 13.10 -21.63 12.48
CA GLU A 60 13.62 -20.77 13.53
C GLU A 60 12.87 -19.44 13.59
N ARG A 61 12.94 -18.80 14.76
CA ARG A 61 12.65 -17.38 14.93
C ARG A 61 13.94 -16.60 14.70
N LEU A 62 13.90 -15.65 13.77
CA LEU A 62 14.96 -14.68 13.54
C LEU A 62 14.62 -13.40 14.29
N GLU A 63 15.56 -12.90 15.07
CA GLU A 63 15.47 -11.60 15.74
C GLU A 63 16.38 -10.61 15.03
N PHE A 64 15.89 -9.40 14.80
CA PHE A 64 16.69 -8.32 14.26
C PHE A 64 17.29 -7.51 15.39
N GLU A 65 18.55 -7.11 15.21
CA GLU A 65 19.22 -6.17 16.11
C GLU A 65 18.37 -4.88 16.28
N PRO A 66 18.32 -4.32 17.49
CA PRO A 66 17.69 -3.03 17.73
C PRO A 66 18.22 -1.98 16.73
N TYR A 67 17.30 -1.21 16.14
CA TYR A 67 17.61 -0.16 15.16
C TYR A 67 18.32 -0.63 13.88
N ALA A 68 18.35 -1.93 13.59
CA ALA A 68 18.90 -2.43 12.33
C ALA A 68 18.22 -1.77 11.12
N SER A 69 19.04 -1.21 10.23
CA SER A 69 18.59 -0.64 8.97
C SER A 69 17.92 -1.70 8.09
N SER A 70 17.11 -1.25 7.12
CA SER A 70 16.45 -2.16 6.17
C SER A 70 17.44 -3.05 5.42
N SER A 71 18.65 -2.54 5.13
CA SER A 71 19.71 -3.32 4.46
C SER A 71 20.29 -4.40 5.38
N GLN A 72 20.54 -4.07 6.64
CA GLN A 72 21.04 -5.04 7.64
C GLN A 72 20.01 -6.15 7.87
N ARG A 73 18.73 -5.81 8.03
CA ARG A 73 17.65 -6.80 8.17
C ARG A 73 17.56 -7.73 6.96
N LEU A 74 17.62 -7.18 5.75
CA LEU A 74 17.61 -7.98 4.52
C LEU A 74 18.84 -8.92 4.43
N SER A 75 20.01 -8.44 4.85
CA SER A 75 21.24 -9.25 4.89
C SER A 75 21.10 -10.42 5.87
N ALA A 76 20.62 -10.15 7.09
CA ALA A 76 20.38 -11.17 8.11
C ALA A 76 19.36 -12.22 7.64
N GLU A 77 18.25 -11.78 7.02
CA GLU A 77 17.24 -12.67 6.43
C GLU A 77 17.86 -13.59 5.36
N LYS A 78 18.65 -13.02 4.45
CA LYS A 78 19.31 -13.78 3.38
C LYS A 78 20.29 -14.82 3.95
N ALA A 79 21.08 -14.44 4.94
CA ALA A 79 22.02 -15.34 5.60
C ALA A 79 21.30 -16.49 6.33
N ALA A 80 20.22 -16.19 7.07
CA ALA A 80 19.40 -17.19 7.75
C ALA A 80 18.78 -18.19 6.75
N LYS A 81 18.17 -17.69 5.66
CA LYS A 81 17.62 -18.55 4.60
C LYS A 81 18.67 -19.47 3.98
N ALA A 82 19.85 -18.93 3.65
CA ALA A 82 20.94 -19.71 3.07
C ALA A 82 21.43 -20.81 4.02
N ARG A 83 21.56 -20.49 5.32
CA ARG A 83 21.95 -21.45 6.36
C ARG A 83 20.93 -22.60 6.49
N ILE A 84 19.64 -22.30 6.53
CA ILE A 84 18.58 -23.32 6.59
C ILE A 84 18.52 -24.13 5.30
N GLY A 85 18.59 -23.48 4.14
CA GLY A 85 18.59 -24.16 2.85
C GLY A 85 19.76 -25.15 2.72
N SER A 86 20.96 -24.77 3.18
CA SER A 86 22.11 -25.66 3.24
C SER A 86 21.89 -26.86 4.17
N ALA A 87 21.35 -26.62 5.37
CA ALA A 87 21.01 -27.68 6.31
C ALA A 87 19.98 -28.67 5.72
N LEU A 88 18.91 -28.17 5.11
CA LEU A 88 17.90 -28.98 4.41
C LEU A 88 18.52 -29.82 3.29
N ALA A 89 19.41 -29.23 2.48
CA ALA A 89 20.10 -29.96 1.42
C ALA A 89 21.01 -31.07 1.98
N THR A 90 21.66 -30.85 3.12
CA THR A 90 22.48 -31.86 3.79
C THR A 90 21.64 -32.99 4.38
N ILE A 91 20.53 -32.66 5.03
CA ILE A 91 19.55 -33.65 5.50
C ILE A 91 18.96 -34.44 4.33
N ALA A 92 18.70 -33.80 3.19
CA ALA A 92 18.21 -34.47 1.98
C ALA A 92 19.19 -35.54 1.45
N ARG A 93 20.50 -35.35 1.62
CA ARG A 93 21.54 -36.34 1.25
C ARG A 93 21.67 -37.51 2.24
N GLY A 94 20.81 -37.58 3.26
CA GLY A 94 20.75 -38.71 4.18
C GLY A 94 21.51 -38.54 5.50
N LYS A 95 22.08 -37.35 5.78
CA LYS A 95 22.73 -37.10 7.08
C LYS A 95 21.70 -37.18 8.21
N ARG A 96 21.91 -38.07 9.19
CA ARG A 96 21.04 -38.25 10.37
C ARG A 96 21.78 -38.25 11.70
N SER A 97 23.10 -38.43 11.69
CA SER A 97 23.97 -38.38 12.87
C SER A 97 25.01 -37.25 12.75
N ASN A 98 25.66 -36.88 13.85
CA ASN A 98 26.66 -35.81 13.92
C ASN A 98 26.16 -34.49 13.30
N LEU A 99 24.91 -34.16 13.61
CA LEU A 99 24.23 -32.97 13.10
C LEU A 99 24.74 -31.72 13.81
N SER A 100 24.96 -30.64 13.06
CA SER A 100 25.09 -29.31 13.64
C SER A 100 23.78 -28.89 14.32
N ALA A 101 23.83 -27.89 15.21
CA ALA A 101 22.64 -27.37 15.87
C ALA A 101 21.54 -26.91 14.88
N THR A 102 21.93 -26.36 13.71
CA THR A 102 20.94 -25.98 12.69
C THR A 102 20.37 -27.21 11.99
N GLU A 103 21.20 -28.18 11.61
CA GLU A 103 20.72 -29.42 10.97
C GLU A 103 19.77 -30.21 11.88
N ALA A 104 20.09 -30.31 13.17
CA ALA A 104 19.24 -30.96 14.16
C ALA A 104 17.87 -30.26 14.29
N ARG A 105 17.87 -28.93 14.39
CA ARG A 105 16.65 -28.12 14.46
C ARG A 105 15.79 -28.24 13.20
N VAL A 106 16.43 -28.20 12.02
CA VAL A 106 15.77 -28.38 10.73
C VAL A 106 15.16 -29.76 10.61
N LEU A 107 15.90 -30.82 10.97
CA LEU A 107 15.37 -32.19 10.93
C LEU A 107 14.19 -32.37 11.88
N ALA A 108 14.30 -31.85 13.11
CA ALA A 108 13.25 -31.93 14.12
C ALA A 108 11.98 -31.14 13.79
N ALA A 109 12.07 -30.12 12.92
CA ALA A 109 10.90 -29.35 12.48
C ALA A 109 9.98 -30.13 11.52
N TRP A 110 10.44 -31.25 10.96
CA TRP A 110 9.68 -32.08 10.04
C TRP A 110 9.19 -33.36 10.73
N PRO A 111 8.03 -33.91 10.32
CA PRO A 111 7.58 -35.22 10.81
C PRO A 111 8.61 -36.33 10.56
N GLU A 112 8.66 -37.30 11.46
CA GLU A 112 9.46 -38.50 11.27
C GLU A 112 9.09 -39.20 9.95
N GLY A 113 10.08 -39.79 9.27
CA GLY A 113 9.89 -40.44 7.97
C GLY A 113 9.78 -39.49 6.77
N THR A 114 9.95 -38.18 6.95
CA THR A 114 9.99 -37.22 5.83
C THR A 114 11.06 -37.62 4.80
N SER A 115 10.66 -37.68 3.52
CA SER A 115 11.52 -38.18 2.45
C SER A 115 12.66 -37.22 2.09
N ALA A 116 13.78 -37.78 1.59
CA ALA A 116 14.90 -37.01 1.05
C ALA A 116 14.45 -35.99 -0.03
N ARG A 117 13.50 -36.38 -0.88
CA ARG A 117 12.93 -35.49 -1.92
C ARG A 117 12.18 -34.30 -1.33
N ALA A 118 11.45 -34.50 -0.23
CA ALA A 118 10.75 -33.41 0.45
C ALA A 118 11.75 -32.39 1.04
N PHE A 119 12.81 -32.87 1.70
CA PHE A 119 13.88 -32.00 2.20
C PHE A 119 14.60 -31.26 1.06
N ALA A 120 14.87 -31.93 -0.06
CA ALA A 120 15.47 -31.30 -1.24
C ALA A 120 14.60 -30.19 -1.83
N ALA A 121 13.28 -30.39 -1.91
CA ALA A 121 12.35 -29.36 -2.34
C ALA A 121 12.29 -28.19 -1.34
N ALA A 122 12.22 -28.49 -0.05
CA ALA A 122 12.18 -27.51 1.03
C ALA A 122 13.42 -26.61 1.07
N ALA A 123 14.60 -27.14 0.70
CA ALA A 123 15.84 -26.36 0.63
C ALA A 123 15.74 -25.12 -0.29
N HIS A 124 14.87 -25.17 -1.30
CA HIS A 124 14.60 -24.06 -2.21
C HIS A 124 13.32 -23.29 -1.87
N ASN A 125 12.60 -23.70 -0.81
CA ASN A 125 11.29 -23.17 -0.43
C ASN A 125 11.29 -22.42 0.91
N VAL A 126 12.48 -22.13 1.45
CA VAL A 126 12.62 -21.42 2.73
C VAL A 126 12.15 -19.97 2.58
N ARG A 127 11.15 -19.59 3.37
CA ARG A 127 10.56 -18.25 3.39
C ARG A 127 10.74 -17.59 4.75
N PHE A 128 10.82 -16.26 4.72
CA PHE A 128 10.77 -15.43 5.91
C PHE A 128 9.41 -14.74 5.98
N GLN A 129 8.82 -14.74 7.17
CA GLN A 129 7.60 -14.02 7.48
C GLN A 129 7.85 -13.11 8.68
N LEU A 130 7.78 -11.80 8.46
CA LEU A 130 7.89 -10.80 9.51
C LEU A 130 6.74 -10.95 10.52
N GLY A 131 7.06 -10.84 11.80
CA GLY A 131 6.09 -10.83 12.89
C GLY A 131 5.21 -9.57 12.87
N GLN A 132 4.02 -9.70 13.43
CA GLN A 132 3.01 -8.65 13.45
C GLN A 132 2.27 -8.51 14.78
N SER A 133 2.74 -9.14 15.87
CA SER A 133 2.04 -9.13 17.16
C SER A 133 1.83 -7.75 17.77
N ASP A 134 2.84 -6.88 17.69
CA ASP A 134 2.77 -5.47 18.07
C ASP A 134 1.70 -4.72 17.26
N ARG A 135 1.71 -4.88 15.93
CA ARG A 135 0.75 -4.25 15.04
C ARG A 135 -0.67 -4.76 15.22
N PHE A 136 -0.82 -6.07 15.43
CA PHE A 136 -2.12 -6.70 15.65
C PHE A 136 -2.71 -6.22 16.98
N ARG A 137 -1.91 -6.17 18.05
CA ARG A 137 -2.33 -5.61 19.35
C ARG A 137 -2.77 -4.16 19.22
N GLU A 138 -2.00 -3.32 18.54
CA GLU A 138 -2.43 -1.95 18.24
C GLU A 138 -3.70 -1.90 17.39
N GLY A 139 -3.84 -2.82 16.43
CA GLY A 139 -5.03 -2.96 15.62
C GLY A 139 -6.26 -3.30 16.45
N LEU A 140 -6.14 -4.18 17.44
CA LEU A 140 -7.22 -4.49 18.40
C LEU A 140 -7.66 -3.23 19.13
N VAL A 141 -6.72 -2.45 19.68
CA VAL A 141 -7.01 -1.17 20.35
C VAL A 141 -7.73 -0.21 19.40
N ARG A 142 -7.15 0.06 18.22
CA ARG A 142 -7.73 0.96 17.19
C ARG A 142 -9.09 0.50 16.71
N SER A 143 -9.34 -0.81 16.68
CA SER A 143 -10.60 -1.37 16.16
C SER A 143 -11.82 -0.90 16.95
N GLY A 144 -11.66 -0.55 18.24
CA GLY A 144 -12.74 -0.03 19.07
C GLY A 144 -13.38 1.23 18.48
N GLN A 145 -12.58 2.10 17.85
CA GLN A 145 -13.07 3.33 17.23
C GLN A 145 -13.98 3.06 16.02
N TRP A 146 -13.73 1.98 15.28
CA TRP A 146 -14.30 1.77 13.94
C TRP A 146 -15.34 0.66 13.86
N LYS A 147 -15.19 -0.40 14.67
CA LYS A 147 -16.08 -1.59 14.62
C LYS A 147 -17.56 -1.26 14.77
N PRO A 148 -18.01 -0.33 15.65
CA PRO A 148 -19.43 0.00 15.74
C PRO A 148 -20.04 0.45 14.41
N TYR A 149 -19.32 1.31 13.66
CA TYR A 149 -19.77 1.73 12.33
C TYR A 149 -19.66 0.60 11.29
N ILE A 150 -18.58 -0.19 11.34
CA ILE A 150 -18.40 -1.34 10.42
C ILE A 150 -19.56 -2.33 10.57
N ARG A 151 -19.95 -2.70 11.80
CA ARG A 151 -21.09 -3.59 12.07
C ARG A 151 -22.39 -3.05 11.50
N GLN A 152 -22.63 -1.75 11.68
CA GLN A 152 -23.81 -1.07 11.13
C GLN A 152 -23.85 -1.19 9.60
N VAL A 153 -22.73 -0.91 8.92
CA VAL A 153 -22.64 -1.03 7.46
C VAL A 153 -22.81 -2.48 7.01
N LEU A 154 -22.13 -3.43 7.67
CA LEU A 154 -22.26 -4.85 7.33
C LEU A 154 -23.72 -5.32 7.48
N ALA A 155 -24.42 -4.91 8.54
CA ALA A 155 -25.83 -5.22 8.73
C ALA A 155 -26.72 -4.59 7.64
N ALA A 156 -26.49 -3.32 7.30
CA ALA A 156 -27.23 -2.61 6.26
C ALA A 156 -27.07 -3.22 4.86
N HIS A 157 -25.94 -3.87 4.58
CA HIS A 157 -25.68 -4.57 3.33
C HIS A 157 -26.00 -6.08 3.37
N GLU A 158 -26.53 -6.57 4.50
CA GLU A 158 -26.84 -7.99 4.76
C GLU A 158 -25.61 -8.91 4.68
N LEU A 159 -24.49 -8.43 5.21
CA LEU A 159 -23.20 -9.11 5.21
C LEU A 159 -22.91 -9.77 6.57
N PRO A 160 -22.15 -10.88 6.60
CA PRO A 160 -21.72 -11.51 7.84
C PRO A 160 -20.91 -10.55 8.72
N GLN A 161 -21.22 -10.54 10.01
CA GLN A 161 -20.56 -9.64 10.97
C GLN A 161 -19.08 -9.97 11.18
N GLU A 162 -18.66 -11.22 10.96
CA GLU A 162 -17.26 -11.61 11.08
C GLU A 162 -16.33 -10.90 10.09
N LEU A 163 -16.86 -10.33 9.00
CA LEU A 163 -16.07 -9.53 8.07
C LEU A 163 -15.48 -8.28 8.72
N GLU A 164 -15.97 -7.88 9.90
CA GLU A 164 -15.44 -6.73 10.63
C GLU A 164 -13.96 -6.85 11.00
N VAL A 165 -13.42 -8.07 11.05
CA VAL A 165 -12.00 -8.31 11.41
C VAL A 165 -11.05 -8.16 10.22
N LEU A 166 -11.56 -8.05 9.00
CA LEU A 166 -10.74 -7.96 7.78
C LEU A 166 -9.69 -6.83 7.82
N PRO A 167 -9.98 -5.62 8.37
CA PRO A 167 -8.96 -4.59 8.53
C PRO A 167 -7.74 -4.99 9.37
N HIS A 168 -7.82 -6.02 10.22
CA HIS A 168 -6.62 -6.57 10.90
C HIS A 168 -5.59 -7.11 9.93
N VAL A 169 -6.07 -7.85 8.92
CA VAL A 169 -5.24 -8.48 7.89
C VAL A 169 -4.69 -7.43 6.92
N GLU A 170 -5.48 -6.40 6.62
CA GLU A 170 -5.12 -5.36 5.64
C GLU A 170 -4.17 -4.30 6.21
N SER A 171 -4.57 -3.59 7.27
CA SER A 171 -3.79 -2.46 7.80
C SER A 171 -3.67 -2.40 9.32
N SER A 172 -4.20 -3.40 10.02
CA SER A 172 -4.39 -3.37 11.47
C SER A 172 -5.21 -2.14 11.90
N PHE A 173 -6.34 -1.91 11.24
CA PHE A 173 -7.26 -0.77 11.50
C PHE A 173 -6.61 0.62 11.38
N ASN A 174 -5.51 0.76 10.63
CA ASN A 174 -4.86 2.05 10.42
C ASN A 174 -5.48 2.78 9.20
N PRO A 175 -6.21 3.89 9.40
CA PRO A 175 -6.83 4.65 8.31
C PRO A 175 -5.83 5.45 7.47
N SER A 176 -4.62 5.69 8.00
CA SER A 176 -3.55 6.40 7.32
C SER A 176 -2.61 5.47 6.55
N ALA A 177 -2.90 4.16 6.50
CA ALA A 177 -2.01 3.18 5.92
C ALA A 177 -1.85 3.36 4.40
N TYR A 178 -0.61 3.25 3.93
CA TYR A 178 -0.29 3.30 2.50
C TYR A 178 0.77 2.24 2.17
N SER A 179 0.46 1.34 1.24
CA SER A 179 1.40 0.30 0.84
C SER A 179 2.39 0.79 -0.22
N LYS A 180 3.50 0.05 -0.37
CA LYS A 180 4.48 0.26 -1.45
C LYS A 180 3.86 0.14 -2.84
N VAL A 181 2.73 -0.58 -2.96
CA VAL A 181 1.98 -0.77 -4.20
C VAL A 181 0.69 0.06 -4.25
N ALA A 182 0.62 1.15 -3.48
CA ALA A 182 -0.44 2.16 -3.46
C ALA A 182 -1.85 1.72 -3.05
N ALA A 183 -2.00 0.53 -2.45
CA ALA A 183 -3.15 0.27 -1.59
C ALA A 183 -3.19 1.29 -0.45
N ALA A 184 -4.36 1.84 -0.14
CA ALA A 184 -4.50 2.95 0.81
C ALA A 184 -5.67 2.74 1.77
N GLY A 185 -5.54 3.32 2.96
CA GLY A 185 -6.58 3.36 3.98
C GLY A 185 -6.70 2.11 4.82
N MET A 186 -7.70 2.13 5.72
CA MET A 186 -8.01 1.02 6.62
C MET A 186 -8.28 -0.30 5.88
N TRP A 187 -8.92 -0.21 4.72
CA TRP A 187 -9.33 -1.34 3.90
C TRP A 187 -8.37 -1.67 2.74
N GLN A 188 -7.21 -1.00 2.69
CA GLN A 188 -6.16 -1.20 1.69
C GLN A 188 -6.67 -1.29 0.23
N PHE A 189 -7.50 -0.33 -0.17
CA PHE A 189 -8.02 -0.31 -1.52
C PHE A 189 -6.95 0.07 -2.56
N MET A 190 -6.88 -0.71 -3.64
CA MET A 190 -6.15 -0.31 -4.84
C MET A 190 -6.88 0.84 -5.56
N PRO A 191 -6.17 1.84 -6.14
CA PRO A 191 -6.82 3.01 -6.73
C PRO A 191 -7.81 2.68 -7.84
N THR A 192 -7.50 1.66 -8.66
CA THR A 192 -8.38 1.23 -9.76
C THR A 192 -9.68 0.65 -9.24
N THR A 193 -9.60 -0.28 -8.29
CA THR A 193 -10.78 -0.92 -7.69
C THR A 193 -11.62 0.09 -6.91
N ALA A 194 -10.99 1.00 -6.16
CA ALA A 194 -11.70 2.00 -5.40
C ALA A 194 -12.60 2.91 -6.25
N ARG A 195 -12.19 3.27 -7.47
CA ARG A 195 -12.98 4.17 -8.33
C ARG A 195 -14.35 3.60 -8.71
N ASP A 196 -14.54 2.29 -8.62
CA ASP A 196 -15.85 1.67 -8.81
C ASP A 196 -16.81 1.91 -7.63
N PHE A 197 -16.28 2.27 -6.45
CA PHE A 197 -17.05 2.32 -5.20
C PHE A 197 -16.95 3.65 -4.46
N MET A 198 -15.96 4.49 -4.75
CA MET A 198 -15.68 5.73 -4.03
C MET A 198 -14.87 6.69 -4.90
N ARG A 199 -14.85 7.97 -4.50
CA ARG A 199 -14.13 9.02 -5.21
C ARG A 199 -12.63 8.92 -4.93
N VAL A 200 -11.84 8.78 -6.00
CA VAL A 200 -10.37 8.78 -5.95
C VAL A 200 -9.80 9.65 -7.06
N ASP A 201 -9.45 10.88 -6.69
CA ASP A 201 -8.77 11.87 -7.52
C ASP A 201 -7.70 12.63 -6.72
N HIS A 202 -7.14 13.69 -7.30
CA HIS A 202 -6.05 14.45 -6.68
C HIS A 202 -6.53 15.48 -5.64
N VAL A 203 -7.85 15.69 -5.51
CA VAL A 203 -8.52 16.55 -4.53
C VAL A 203 -9.06 15.73 -3.37
N VAL A 204 -9.66 14.57 -3.66
CA VAL A 204 -10.29 13.66 -2.70
C VAL A 204 -9.86 12.22 -2.96
N ASP A 205 -9.35 11.56 -1.94
CA ASP A 205 -9.07 10.12 -1.93
C ASP A 205 -9.85 9.46 -0.79
N GLU A 206 -11.10 9.06 -1.06
CA GLU A 206 -12.02 8.49 -0.07
C GLU A 206 -11.57 7.14 0.50
N ARG A 207 -10.53 6.52 -0.08
CA ARG A 207 -9.87 5.36 0.54
C ARG A 207 -9.31 5.69 1.92
N MET A 208 -8.91 6.95 2.14
CA MET A 208 -8.38 7.42 3.42
C MET A 208 -9.47 7.79 4.43
N ASP A 209 -10.74 7.91 3.99
CA ASP A 209 -11.88 8.14 4.88
C ASP A 209 -12.42 6.79 5.38
N PRO A 210 -12.34 6.49 6.69
CA PRO A 210 -12.76 5.19 7.24
C PRO A 210 -14.23 4.88 6.99
N PHE A 211 -15.10 5.89 6.94
CA PHE A 211 -16.54 5.71 6.75
C PHE A 211 -16.84 5.38 5.28
N MET A 212 -16.29 6.17 4.35
CA MET A 212 -16.47 5.95 2.91
C MET A 212 -15.80 4.66 2.44
N ALA A 213 -14.59 4.37 2.95
CA ALA A 213 -13.88 3.14 2.63
C ALA A 213 -14.61 1.89 3.16
N THR A 214 -15.27 1.98 4.33
CA THR A 214 -16.07 0.86 4.88
C THR A 214 -17.29 0.57 4.01
N GLU A 215 -18.01 1.60 3.58
CA GLU A 215 -19.12 1.46 2.62
C GLU A 215 -18.66 0.85 1.29
N GLY A 216 -17.51 1.29 0.77
CA GLY A 216 -16.91 0.71 -0.43
C GLY A 216 -16.49 -0.76 -0.23
N ALA A 217 -15.92 -1.10 0.93
CA ALA A 217 -15.51 -2.47 1.25
C ALA A 217 -16.71 -3.41 1.33
N ALA A 218 -17.78 -2.99 1.98
CA ALA A 218 -19.03 -3.74 2.04
C ALA A 218 -19.58 -4.04 0.64
N ARG A 219 -19.69 -3.02 -0.23
CA ARG A 219 -20.14 -3.20 -1.62
C ARG A 219 -19.22 -4.13 -2.42
N LEU A 220 -17.91 -4.01 -2.27
CA LEU A 220 -16.94 -4.88 -2.96
C LEU A 220 -17.06 -6.34 -2.47
N LEU A 221 -17.14 -6.56 -1.15
CA LEU A 221 -17.29 -7.90 -0.57
C LEU A 221 -18.60 -8.55 -1.02
N LYS A 222 -19.69 -7.79 -1.04
CA LYS A 222 -20.99 -8.25 -1.56
C LYS A 222 -20.88 -8.67 -3.02
N ARG A 223 -20.34 -7.82 -3.89
CA ARG A 223 -20.09 -8.13 -5.31
C ARG A 223 -19.20 -9.37 -5.48
N ASN A 224 -18.15 -9.50 -4.68
CA ASN A 224 -17.27 -10.66 -4.73
C ASN A 224 -18.02 -11.94 -4.35
N TYR A 225 -18.88 -11.89 -3.34
CA TYR A 225 -19.71 -13.01 -2.92
C TYR A 225 -20.73 -13.39 -4.01
N GLU A 226 -21.45 -12.43 -4.58
CA GLU A 226 -22.39 -12.66 -5.69
C GLU A 226 -21.73 -13.35 -6.89
N ILE A 227 -20.48 -12.98 -7.21
CA ILE A 227 -19.73 -13.56 -8.33
C ILE A 227 -19.16 -14.95 -8.00
N THR A 228 -18.58 -15.12 -6.81
CA THR A 228 -17.85 -16.36 -6.46
C THR A 228 -18.74 -17.42 -5.83
N GLY A 229 -19.83 -17.01 -5.17
CA GLY A 229 -20.85 -17.83 -4.52
C GLY A 229 -20.44 -18.42 -3.17
N THR A 230 -19.26 -18.08 -2.63
CA THR A 230 -18.84 -18.52 -1.29
C THR A 230 -17.98 -17.46 -0.63
N TRP A 231 -18.10 -17.27 0.68
CA TRP A 231 -17.30 -16.30 1.43
C TRP A 231 -15.79 -16.53 1.40
N PRO A 232 -15.28 -17.77 1.49
CA PRO A 232 -13.84 -17.99 1.38
C PRO A 232 -13.26 -17.49 0.05
N LEU A 233 -13.95 -17.75 -1.06
CA LEU A 233 -13.50 -17.27 -2.37
C LEU A 233 -13.72 -15.75 -2.52
N ALA A 234 -14.79 -15.20 -1.97
CA ALA A 234 -15.07 -13.76 -1.99
C ALA A 234 -14.01 -12.94 -1.24
N LEU A 235 -13.59 -13.42 -0.07
CA LEU A 235 -12.50 -12.86 0.72
C LEU A 235 -11.18 -12.97 -0.04
N THR A 236 -10.80 -14.15 -0.52
CA THR A 236 -9.56 -14.27 -1.31
C THR A 236 -9.60 -13.42 -2.58
N ALA A 237 -10.77 -13.25 -3.20
CA ALA A 237 -10.96 -12.35 -4.35
C ALA A 237 -10.80 -10.87 -4.01
N TYR A 238 -11.00 -10.46 -2.75
CA TYR A 238 -10.70 -9.09 -2.31
C TYR A 238 -9.22 -8.76 -2.53
N ASN A 239 -8.33 -9.71 -2.21
CA ASN A 239 -6.89 -9.59 -2.41
C ASN A 239 -6.41 -9.96 -3.83
N HIS A 240 -6.93 -11.04 -4.38
CA HIS A 240 -6.44 -11.66 -5.62
C HIS A 240 -7.22 -11.24 -6.88
N GLY A 241 -8.39 -10.63 -6.70
CA GLY A 241 -9.34 -10.32 -7.76
C GLY A 241 -10.30 -11.47 -8.08
N THR A 242 -11.56 -11.13 -8.36
CA THR A 242 -12.65 -12.08 -8.66
C THR A 242 -12.35 -12.97 -9.86
N GLY A 243 -11.90 -12.39 -10.98
CA GLY A 243 -11.54 -13.16 -12.17
C GLY A 243 -10.39 -14.16 -11.92
N GLY A 244 -9.45 -13.83 -11.02
CA GLY A 244 -8.40 -14.75 -10.60
C GLY A 244 -8.95 -15.95 -9.84
N MET A 245 -9.84 -15.69 -8.87
CA MET A 245 -10.48 -16.75 -8.10
C MET A 245 -11.41 -17.63 -8.93
N LEU A 246 -12.16 -17.07 -9.89
CA LEU A 246 -12.97 -17.87 -10.81
C LEU A 246 -12.12 -18.80 -11.67
N ARG A 247 -10.95 -18.35 -12.16
CA ARG A 247 -10.00 -19.21 -12.88
C ARG A 247 -9.46 -20.33 -11.99
N ALA A 248 -9.12 -20.02 -10.74
CA ALA A 248 -8.63 -21.00 -9.78
C ALA A 248 -9.68 -22.08 -9.46
N ALA A 249 -10.94 -21.68 -9.22
CA ALA A 249 -12.05 -22.58 -9.02
C ALA A 249 -12.31 -23.45 -10.26
N LYS A 250 -12.34 -22.84 -11.46
CA LYS A 250 -12.50 -23.57 -12.72
C LYS A 250 -11.38 -24.60 -12.95
N TYR A 251 -10.12 -24.23 -12.68
CA TYR A 251 -8.97 -25.12 -12.85
C TYR A 251 -9.02 -26.33 -11.91
N THR A 252 -9.43 -26.13 -10.67
CA THR A 252 -9.48 -27.21 -9.66
C THR A 252 -10.79 -28.00 -9.66
N GLY A 253 -11.81 -27.51 -10.37
CA GLY A 253 -13.14 -28.13 -10.41
C GLY A 253 -13.93 -28.02 -9.10
N THR A 254 -13.55 -27.11 -8.19
CA THR A 254 -14.19 -26.97 -6.88
C THR A 254 -14.18 -25.51 -6.42
N LYS A 255 -15.05 -25.18 -5.46
CA LYS A 255 -15.04 -23.91 -4.72
C LYS A 255 -14.44 -24.04 -3.31
N ASP A 256 -13.95 -25.22 -2.95
CA ASP A 256 -13.22 -25.43 -1.70
C ASP A 256 -11.90 -24.67 -1.73
N ILE A 257 -11.78 -23.65 -0.89
CA ILE A 257 -10.59 -22.80 -0.79
C ILE A 257 -9.35 -23.58 -0.34
N GLY A 258 -9.51 -24.62 0.48
CA GLY A 258 -8.42 -25.47 0.94
C GLY A 258 -7.82 -26.24 -0.22
N VAL A 259 -8.67 -26.84 -1.05
CA VAL A 259 -8.24 -27.53 -2.27
C VAL A 259 -7.59 -26.56 -3.25
N ILE A 260 -8.20 -25.38 -3.47
CA ILE A 260 -7.63 -24.35 -4.36
C ILE A 260 -6.26 -23.89 -3.87
N ALA A 261 -6.13 -23.55 -2.59
CA ALA A 261 -4.88 -23.14 -1.98
C ALA A 261 -3.80 -24.22 -2.13
N GLN A 262 -4.15 -25.50 -2.02
CA GLN A 262 -3.21 -26.61 -2.13
C GLN A 262 -2.86 -27.00 -3.56
N ARG A 263 -3.78 -26.92 -4.53
CA ARG A 263 -3.58 -27.48 -5.88
C ARG A 263 -3.36 -26.45 -6.98
N TYR A 264 -3.88 -25.22 -6.84
CA TYR A 264 -3.70 -24.20 -7.85
C TYR A 264 -2.31 -23.54 -7.74
N ARG A 265 -1.58 -23.44 -8.85
CA ARG A 265 -0.24 -22.83 -8.96
C ARG A 265 -0.18 -21.79 -10.08
N GLY A 266 -1.20 -20.94 -10.18
CA GLY A 266 -1.19 -19.82 -11.12
C GLY A 266 -0.08 -18.81 -10.80
N PRO A 267 0.52 -18.13 -11.79
CA PRO A 267 1.67 -17.25 -11.58
C PRO A 267 1.40 -16.07 -10.64
N ALA A 268 0.16 -15.58 -10.59
CA ALA A 268 -0.27 -14.52 -9.68
C ALA A 268 -0.84 -15.04 -8.35
N PHE A 269 -1.10 -16.35 -8.22
CA PHE A 269 -1.70 -16.96 -7.02
C PHE A 269 -0.59 -17.45 -6.08
N GLY A 270 0.27 -16.51 -5.67
CA GLY A 270 1.42 -16.78 -4.81
C GLY A 270 1.06 -16.89 -3.33
N PHE A 271 2.09 -16.83 -2.48
CA PHE A 271 1.98 -17.00 -1.02
C PHE A 271 0.89 -16.13 -0.38
N ALA A 272 0.85 -14.83 -0.72
CA ALA A 272 -0.14 -13.90 -0.15
C ALA A 272 -1.58 -14.32 -0.46
N SER A 273 -1.90 -14.59 -1.72
CA SER A 273 -3.25 -14.99 -2.14
C SER A 273 -3.66 -16.35 -1.55
N ARG A 274 -2.73 -17.32 -1.50
CA ARG A 274 -2.98 -18.65 -0.92
C ARG A 274 -3.26 -18.60 0.60
N ASN A 275 -2.71 -17.59 1.27
CA ASN A 275 -2.78 -17.44 2.72
C ASN A 275 -3.79 -16.40 3.19
N PHE A 276 -4.44 -15.66 2.30
CA PHE A 276 -5.34 -14.59 2.68
C PHE A 276 -6.53 -15.07 3.52
N TYR A 277 -7.14 -16.20 3.13
CA TYR A 277 -8.26 -16.77 3.89
C TYR A 277 -7.80 -17.38 5.24
N PRO A 278 -6.72 -18.19 5.30
CA PRO A 278 -6.14 -18.61 6.58
C PRO A 278 -5.76 -17.47 7.53
N SER A 279 -5.18 -16.37 7.01
CA SER A 279 -4.84 -15.22 7.84
C SER A 279 -6.07 -14.48 8.36
N PHE A 280 -7.16 -14.43 7.58
CA PHE A 280 -8.45 -13.94 8.06
C PHE A 280 -9.02 -14.81 9.17
N LEU A 281 -9.01 -16.14 9.02
CA LEU A 281 -9.48 -17.05 10.06
C LEU A 281 -8.66 -16.92 11.35
N ALA A 282 -7.34 -16.74 11.23
CA ALA A 282 -6.47 -16.45 12.38
C ALA A 282 -6.82 -15.12 13.05
N ALA A 283 -7.04 -14.06 12.26
CA ALA A 283 -7.47 -12.77 12.80
C ALA A 283 -8.81 -12.85 13.52
N LEU A 284 -9.77 -13.62 12.98
CA LEU A 284 -11.08 -13.85 13.59
C LEU A 284 -10.97 -14.59 14.94
N GLU A 285 -10.14 -15.63 15.01
CA GLU A 285 -9.85 -16.36 16.27
C GLU A 285 -9.29 -15.42 17.33
N ILE A 286 -8.26 -14.66 16.98
CA ILE A 286 -7.58 -13.77 17.92
C ILE A 286 -8.51 -12.65 18.38
N ASP A 287 -9.29 -12.07 17.47
CA ASP A 287 -10.21 -10.98 17.79
C ASP A 287 -11.30 -11.40 18.79
N ARG A 288 -11.84 -12.63 18.63
CA ARG A 288 -12.84 -13.22 19.54
C ARG A 288 -12.27 -13.61 20.90
N HIS A 289 -10.96 -13.81 21.00
CA HIS A 289 -10.27 -14.27 22.19
C HIS A 289 -9.07 -13.38 22.54
N ALA A 290 -9.21 -12.07 22.33
CA ALA A 290 -8.10 -11.11 22.45
C ALA A 290 -7.47 -11.10 23.85
N ASP A 291 -8.28 -11.33 24.88
CA ASP A 291 -7.86 -11.48 26.27
C ASP A 291 -6.91 -12.66 26.48
N ARG A 292 -7.15 -13.80 25.81
CA ARG A 292 -6.28 -14.97 25.85
C ARG A 292 -4.88 -14.69 25.29
N TYR A 293 -4.80 -13.90 24.22
CA TYR A 293 -3.55 -13.67 23.50
C TYR A 293 -2.78 -12.43 23.97
N PHE A 294 -3.48 -11.38 24.41
CA PHE A 294 -2.89 -10.08 24.73
C PHE A 294 -3.25 -9.54 26.12
N GLY A 295 -4.03 -10.29 26.90
CA GLY A 295 -4.56 -9.83 28.18
C GLY A 295 -5.61 -8.72 28.03
N ALA A 296 -5.88 -8.01 29.12
CA ALA A 296 -6.84 -6.91 29.11
C ALA A 296 -6.36 -5.77 28.19
N LEU A 297 -7.21 -5.37 27.24
CA LEU A 297 -6.96 -4.27 26.32
C LEU A 297 -7.95 -3.14 26.58
N LYS A 298 -7.45 -1.90 26.62
CA LYS A 298 -8.28 -0.70 26.55
C LYS A 298 -8.47 -0.34 25.09
N LEU A 299 -9.68 -0.56 24.57
CA LEU A 299 -10.02 -0.22 23.19
C LEU A 299 -10.25 1.30 23.04
N ASP A 300 -9.95 1.83 21.86
CA ASP A 300 -10.27 3.22 21.52
C ASP A 300 -11.78 3.42 21.45
N ALA A 301 -12.27 4.56 21.93
CA ALA A 301 -13.68 4.90 21.86
C ALA A 301 -14.05 5.50 20.48
N PRO A 302 -15.23 5.20 19.93
CA PRO A 302 -15.73 5.87 18.74
C PRO A 302 -15.84 7.38 18.94
N THR A 303 -15.40 8.14 17.95
CA THR A 303 -15.58 9.59 17.93
C THR A 303 -17.01 9.92 17.48
N ALA A 304 -17.75 10.66 18.30
CA ALA A 304 -19.05 11.19 17.91
C ALA A 304 -18.86 12.37 16.92
N TYR A 305 -19.07 12.11 15.64
CA TYR A 305 -18.96 13.11 14.58
C TYR A 305 -20.28 13.84 14.35
N ASP A 306 -20.21 15.13 14.09
CA ASP A 306 -21.22 15.84 13.31
C ASP A 306 -20.79 15.80 11.84
N THR A 307 -21.73 15.55 10.94
CA THR A 307 -21.46 15.36 9.50
C THR A 307 -22.42 16.20 8.67
N VAL A 308 -21.89 16.93 7.69
CA VAL A 308 -22.71 17.67 6.73
C VAL A 308 -22.20 17.46 5.31
N ILE A 309 -23.12 17.32 4.37
CA ILE A 309 -22.79 17.36 2.95
C ILE A 309 -22.65 18.83 2.56
N VAL A 310 -21.45 19.26 2.20
CA VAL A 310 -21.23 20.65 1.76
C VAL A 310 -21.86 20.86 0.38
N ARG A 311 -22.64 21.95 0.23
CA ARG A 311 -23.37 22.24 -1.02
C ARG A 311 -22.54 23.07 -2.00
N ASP A 312 -21.67 23.93 -1.49
CA ASP A 312 -20.80 24.80 -2.27
C ASP A 312 -19.34 24.30 -2.24
N PHE A 313 -18.50 24.85 -3.11
CA PHE A 313 -17.06 24.76 -2.95
C PHE A 313 -16.60 25.74 -1.86
N ILE A 314 -15.89 25.26 -0.84
CA ILE A 314 -15.55 26.08 0.33
C ILE A 314 -14.03 26.15 0.53
N ALA A 315 -13.50 27.33 0.84
CA ALA A 315 -12.12 27.47 1.28
C ALA A 315 -11.92 26.84 2.68
N ALA A 316 -11.04 25.84 2.78
CA ALA A 316 -10.81 25.08 4.01
C ALA A 316 -10.41 25.96 5.21
N ARG A 317 -9.56 26.99 4.97
CA ARG A 317 -9.13 27.92 6.02
C ARG A 317 -10.27 28.76 6.58
N ALA A 318 -11.15 29.26 5.72
CA ALA A 318 -12.30 30.06 6.16
C ALA A 318 -13.27 29.19 6.97
N LEU A 319 -13.55 27.96 6.51
CA LEU A 319 -14.37 27.01 7.24
C LEU A 319 -13.79 26.67 8.62
N ALA A 320 -12.47 26.41 8.71
CA ALA A 320 -11.79 26.15 9.97
C ALA A 320 -11.92 27.34 10.94
N GLN A 321 -11.69 28.56 10.45
CA GLN A 321 -11.88 29.79 11.23
C GLN A 321 -13.32 29.97 11.70
N THR A 322 -14.32 29.79 10.83
CA THR A 322 -15.74 29.88 11.19
C THR A 322 -16.16 28.80 12.18
N ALA A 323 -15.59 27.60 12.07
CA ALA A 323 -15.82 26.48 12.98
C ALA A 323 -15.13 26.62 14.34
N GLY A 324 -14.14 27.53 14.45
CA GLY A 324 -13.33 27.67 15.67
C GLY A 324 -12.40 26.48 15.91
N ILE A 325 -12.07 25.69 14.87
CA ILE A 325 -11.12 24.58 14.96
C ILE A 325 -9.88 24.87 14.12
N SER A 326 -8.72 24.34 14.52
CA SER A 326 -7.51 24.54 13.74
C SER A 326 -7.62 23.86 12.38
N LEU A 327 -6.90 24.37 11.37
CA LEU A 327 -6.87 23.75 10.05
C LEU A 327 -6.30 22.32 10.11
N GLU A 328 -5.38 22.06 11.03
CA GLU A 328 -4.80 20.73 11.26
C GLU A 328 -5.79 19.75 11.89
N GLU A 329 -6.58 20.19 12.87
CA GLU A 329 -7.67 19.38 13.45
C GLU A 329 -8.69 19.03 12.36
N MET A 330 -9.11 20.02 11.57
CA MET A 330 -10.03 19.81 10.45
C MET A 330 -9.45 18.81 9.44
N GLN A 331 -8.15 18.91 9.13
CA GLN A 331 -7.46 17.95 8.27
C GLN A 331 -7.44 16.54 8.84
N ARG A 332 -7.14 16.39 10.13
CA ARG A 332 -7.08 15.08 10.78
C ARG A 332 -8.42 14.34 10.73
N HIS A 333 -9.52 15.07 10.86
CA HIS A 333 -10.88 14.51 10.82
C HIS A 333 -11.45 14.35 9.40
N ASN A 334 -10.78 14.89 8.38
CA ASN A 334 -11.18 14.78 6.98
C ASN A 334 -10.03 14.24 6.10
N PRO A 335 -9.51 13.03 6.41
CA PRO A 335 -8.29 12.49 5.80
C PRO A 335 -8.40 12.19 4.29
N ALA A 336 -9.61 12.14 3.73
CA ALA A 336 -9.81 12.01 2.29
C ALA A 336 -9.48 13.29 1.51
N LEU A 337 -9.61 14.47 2.10
CA LEU A 337 -9.22 15.71 1.44
C LEU A 337 -7.69 15.76 1.31
N ARG A 338 -7.22 15.91 0.08
CA ARG A 338 -5.79 15.87 -0.25
C ARG A 338 -5.12 17.20 0.07
N GLU A 339 -3.80 17.16 0.15
CA GLU A 339 -2.93 18.30 0.44
C GLU A 339 -3.29 19.60 -0.34
N PRO A 340 -3.67 19.57 -1.64
CA PRO A 340 -4.07 20.78 -2.36
C PRO A 340 -5.24 21.54 -1.72
N VAL A 341 -6.18 20.86 -1.05
CA VAL A 341 -7.31 21.49 -0.36
C VAL A 341 -6.81 22.27 0.86
N TRP A 342 -5.97 21.64 1.67
CA TRP A 342 -5.43 22.24 2.90
C TRP A 342 -4.46 23.39 2.64
N LYS A 343 -3.80 23.39 1.47
CA LYS A 343 -2.95 24.49 0.99
C LYS A 343 -3.73 25.62 0.30
N GLY A 344 -5.04 25.48 0.13
CA GLY A 344 -5.88 26.47 -0.57
C GLY A 344 -5.69 26.50 -2.09
N GLU A 345 -5.00 25.50 -2.66
CA GLU A 345 -4.85 25.31 -4.11
C GLU A 345 -6.11 24.71 -4.73
N LYS A 346 -6.92 24.03 -3.91
CA LYS A 346 -8.25 23.53 -4.21
C LYS A 346 -9.21 23.92 -3.09
N HIS A 347 -10.50 23.91 -3.41
CA HIS A 347 -11.58 24.05 -2.44
C HIS A 347 -12.01 22.67 -1.93
N ILE A 348 -12.57 22.63 -0.71
CA ILE A 348 -13.39 21.51 -0.28
C ILE A 348 -14.52 21.39 -1.30
N PRO A 349 -14.68 20.24 -1.98
CA PRO A 349 -15.61 20.15 -3.09
C PRO A 349 -17.05 20.04 -2.62
N ALA A 350 -17.97 20.62 -3.38
CA ALA A 350 -19.39 20.36 -3.25
C ALA A 350 -19.67 18.83 -3.28
N GLY A 351 -20.62 18.38 -2.46
CA GLY A 351 -20.95 16.97 -2.26
C GLY A 351 -20.05 16.23 -1.27
N TYR A 352 -19.00 16.85 -0.74
CA TYR A 352 -18.13 16.19 0.25
C TYR A 352 -18.83 16.06 1.62
N ALA A 353 -18.74 14.88 2.22
CA ALA A 353 -19.21 14.63 3.59
C ALA A 353 -18.18 15.12 4.60
N LEU A 354 -18.29 16.39 4.98
CA LEU A 354 -17.41 17.02 5.95
C LEU A 354 -17.74 16.54 7.36
N ARG A 355 -16.72 16.20 8.15
CA ARG A 355 -16.86 15.73 9.53
C ARG A 355 -16.02 16.52 10.52
N VAL A 356 -16.60 16.78 11.69
CA VAL A 356 -15.87 17.30 12.87
C VAL A 356 -16.39 16.61 14.13
N PRO A 357 -15.55 16.37 15.15
CA PRO A 357 -16.03 15.84 16.42
C PRO A 357 -17.02 16.82 17.05
N LYS A 358 -18.18 16.32 17.49
CA LYS A 358 -19.20 17.14 18.16
C LYS A 358 -18.63 17.90 19.36
N ALA A 359 -17.73 17.26 20.10
CA ALA A 359 -17.08 17.86 21.27
C ALA A 359 -16.15 19.05 20.94
N GLN A 360 -15.74 19.21 19.68
CA GLN A 360 -14.84 20.29 19.25
C GLN A 360 -15.59 21.53 18.71
N VAL A 361 -16.92 21.44 18.55
CA VAL A 361 -17.73 22.54 17.99
C VAL A 361 -18.89 22.90 18.91
N GLY A 362 -19.14 24.19 19.10
CA GLY A 362 -20.18 24.70 20.00
C GLY A 362 -21.60 24.77 19.40
N ARG A 363 -21.75 24.47 18.11
CA ARG A 363 -23.05 24.47 17.38
C ARG A 363 -23.01 23.45 16.23
N PRO A 364 -24.17 23.03 15.70
CA PRO A 364 -24.23 22.07 14.61
C PRO A 364 -23.38 22.48 13.40
N LEU A 365 -22.69 21.51 12.80
CA LEU A 365 -21.78 21.71 11.68
C LEU A 365 -22.49 22.34 10.47
N GLU A 366 -23.76 22.03 10.26
CA GLU A 366 -24.57 22.66 9.21
C GLU A 366 -24.67 24.18 9.39
N GLN A 367 -24.87 24.67 10.63
CA GLN A 367 -24.90 26.10 10.91
C GLN A 367 -23.53 26.75 10.74
N LEU A 368 -22.45 26.03 11.09
CA LEU A 368 -21.07 26.49 10.87
C LEU A 368 -20.75 26.62 9.39
N VAL A 369 -21.09 25.60 8.61
CA VAL A 369 -20.95 25.62 7.16
C VAL A 369 -21.77 26.76 6.58
N ALA A 370 -23.02 26.98 7.02
CA ALA A 370 -23.88 28.09 6.57
C ALA A 370 -23.31 29.48 6.90
N ALA A 371 -22.61 29.62 8.02
CA ALA A 371 -22.00 30.87 8.46
C ALA A 371 -20.68 31.23 7.72
N VAL A 372 -20.15 30.36 6.85
CA VAL A 372 -18.95 30.67 6.07
C VAL A 372 -19.21 31.88 5.16
N PRO A 373 -18.36 32.92 5.19
CA PRO A 373 -18.51 34.13 4.38
C PRO A 373 -18.65 33.85 2.87
N GLY A 374 -19.47 34.65 2.18
CA GLY A 374 -19.73 34.47 0.75
C GLY A 374 -18.49 34.56 -0.14
N ASN A 375 -17.49 35.37 0.22
CA ASN A 375 -16.20 35.47 -0.48
C ASN A 375 -15.28 34.25 -0.29
N ALA A 376 -15.66 33.31 0.57
CA ALA A 376 -14.98 32.04 0.80
C ALA A 376 -15.78 30.82 0.29
N ARG A 377 -16.88 31.09 -0.43
CA ARG A 377 -17.71 30.11 -1.14
C ARG A 377 -17.56 30.33 -2.65
N PHE A 378 -17.57 29.23 -3.39
CA PHE A 378 -17.35 29.25 -4.83
C PHE A 378 -18.32 28.29 -5.51
N SER A 379 -18.71 28.64 -6.74
CA SER A 379 -19.58 27.80 -7.58
C SER A 379 -18.80 26.73 -8.36
N TYR A 380 -17.48 26.80 -8.39
CA TYR A 380 -16.63 25.87 -9.11
C TYR A 380 -15.35 25.52 -8.35
N GLN A 381 -14.80 24.36 -8.68
CA GLN A 381 -13.47 23.94 -8.23
C GLN A 381 -12.40 24.74 -8.97
N LYS A 382 -11.32 25.15 -8.28
CA LYS A 382 -10.18 25.76 -8.97
C LYS A 382 -9.69 24.80 -10.06
N PRO A 383 -9.45 25.26 -11.31
CA PRO A 383 -9.06 24.37 -12.41
C PRO A 383 -7.71 23.71 -12.14
N ASP A 384 -7.44 22.60 -12.80
CA ASP A 384 -6.13 21.94 -12.76
C ASP A 384 -5.14 22.72 -13.60
N LEU A 385 -4.02 23.12 -12.99
CA LEU A 385 -2.85 23.53 -13.76
C LEU A 385 -2.18 22.27 -14.25
N THR A 386 -1.87 22.21 -15.55
CA THR A 386 -1.31 20.99 -16.13
C THR A 386 -0.15 21.27 -17.08
N HIS A 387 0.73 20.28 -17.21
CA HIS A 387 1.84 20.27 -18.14
C HIS A 387 1.77 19.02 -19.01
N ARG A 388 1.68 19.19 -20.33
CA ARG A 388 1.81 18.07 -21.27
C ARG A 388 3.28 17.72 -21.42
N ILE A 389 3.65 16.52 -20.96
CA ILE A 389 5.02 16.00 -20.96
C ILE A 389 5.50 15.90 -22.41
N ARG A 390 6.61 16.57 -22.72
CA ARG A 390 7.26 16.60 -24.02
C ARG A 390 8.39 15.57 -24.08
N PRO A 391 8.79 15.11 -25.29
CA PRO A 391 10.00 14.33 -25.44
C PRO A 391 11.22 15.05 -24.83
N GLY A 392 11.98 14.35 -23.99
CA GLY A 392 13.14 14.91 -23.28
C GLY A 392 12.83 15.53 -21.92
N ASP A 393 11.55 15.67 -21.55
CA ASP A 393 11.20 16.11 -20.19
C ASP A 393 11.55 15.03 -19.15
N SER A 394 11.98 15.51 -17.99
CA SER A 394 12.09 14.72 -16.76
C SER A 394 11.35 15.42 -15.63
N LEU A 395 11.00 14.68 -14.58
CA LEU A 395 10.35 15.29 -13.41
C LEU A 395 11.21 16.40 -12.79
N SER A 396 12.54 16.28 -12.80
CA SER A 396 13.43 17.30 -12.25
C SER A 396 13.44 18.58 -13.09
N VAL A 397 13.42 18.45 -14.42
CA VAL A 397 13.32 19.59 -15.35
C VAL A 397 11.96 20.29 -15.19
N ILE A 398 10.87 19.53 -15.14
CA ILE A 398 9.52 20.07 -14.95
C ILE A 398 9.39 20.73 -13.57
N ALA A 399 9.87 20.07 -12.51
CA ALA A 399 9.82 20.61 -11.15
C ALA A 399 10.52 21.97 -11.06
N ARG A 400 11.75 22.05 -11.58
CA ARG A 400 12.51 23.31 -11.62
C ARG A 400 11.80 24.39 -12.42
N ARG A 401 11.27 24.06 -13.61
CA ARG A 401 10.54 25.00 -14.48
C ARG A 401 9.38 25.69 -13.77
N TYR A 402 8.68 24.94 -12.92
CA TYR A 402 7.47 25.42 -12.25
C TYR A 402 7.70 25.76 -10.78
N GLY A 403 8.95 25.90 -10.33
CA GLY A 403 9.27 26.28 -8.95
C GLY A 403 8.73 25.29 -7.90
N THR A 404 8.70 24.00 -8.21
CA THR A 404 8.20 22.94 -7.31
C THR A 404 9.24 21.84 -7.09
N SER A 405 8.91 20.82 -6.29
CA SER A 405 9.78 19.66 -6.05
C SER A 405 9.30 18.43 -6.82
N VAL A 406 10.26 17.55 -7.14
CA VAL A 406 9.96 16.23 -7.73
C VAL A 406 9.02 15.44 -6.83
N SER A 407 9.28 15.42 -5.53
CA SER A 407 8.43 14.74 -4.54
C SER A 407 7.00 15.23 -4.59
N ARG A 408 6.80 16.55 -4.72
CA ARG A 408 5.47 17.16 -4.80
C ARG A 408 4.75 16.84 -6.10
N LEU A 409 5.45 16.89 -7.25
CA LEU A 409 4.88 16.46 -8.53
C LEU A 409 4.46 14.99 -8.49
N MET A 410 5.30 14.12 -7.93
CA MET A 410 5.00 12.71 -7.80
C MET A 410 3.79 12.47 -6.91
N ALA A 411 3.73 13.12 -5.75
CA ALA A 411 2.62 13.00 -4.80
C ALA A 411 1.28 13.45 -5.42
N LEU A 412 1.28 14.58 -6.13
CA LEU A 412 0.09 15.14 -6.79
C LEU A 412 -0.44 14.25 -7.92
N ASN A 413 0.47 13.56 -8.62
CA ASN A 413 0.14 12.72 -9.78
C ASN A 413 0.09 11.23 -9.47
N GLY A 414 0.20 10.83 -8.19
CA GLY A 414 0.22 9.43 -7.78
C GLY A 414 1.37 8.62 -8.39
N LEU A 415 2.48 9.26 -8.75
CA LEU A 415 3.64 8.59 -9.35
C LEU A 415 4.46 7.89 -8.27
N ARG A 416 4.83 6.63 -8.53
CA ARG A 416 5.66 5.82 -7.61
C ARG A 416 7.15 5.94 -7.88
N ASN A 417 7.51 6.36 -9.08
CA ASN A 417 8.87 6.50 -9.55
C ASN A 417 8.97 7.71 -10.49
N HIS A 418 10.18 7.95 -10.99
CA HIS A 418 10.48 9.10 -11.83
C HIS A 418 10.09 8.91 -13.30
N ASN A 419 9.46 7.79 -13.65
CA ASN A 419 9.14 7.47 -15.03
C ASN A 419 7.89 8.22 -15.46
N ILE A 420 8.09 9.17 -16.37
CA ILE A 420 7.03 9.89 -17.08
C ILE A 420 7.06 9.55 -18.56
N ARG A 421 5.89 9.59 -19.21
CA ARG A 421 5.75 9.26 -20.63
C ARG A 421 5.35 10.50 -21.40
N ALA A 422 6.08 10.80 -22.47
CA ALA A 422 5.74 11.88 -23.38
C ALA A 422 4.30 11.74 -23.92
N GLY A 423 3.64 12.88 -24.11
CA GLY A 423 2.24 12.97 -24.53
C GLY A 423 1.23 12.88 -23.38
N ARG A 424 1.62 12.40 -22.19
CA ARG A 424 0.76 12.42 -21.00
C ARG A 424 0.75 13.79 -20.34
N THR A 425 -0.29 14.04 -19.57
CA THR A 425 -0.47 15.30 -18.83
C THR A 425 -0.11 15.07 -17.36
N LEU A 426 0.66 16.01 -16.82
CA LEU A 426 1.04 16.07 -15.41
C LEU A 426 0.29 17.24 -14.75
N ILE A 427 -0.40 16.98 -13.65
CA ILE A 427 -1.00 18.01 -12.81
C ILE A 427 0.13 18.75 -12.07
N LEU A 428 0.03 20.07 -12.07
CA LEU A 428 0.96 20.98 -11.40
C LEU A 428 0.31 21.53 -10.12
N PRO A 429 1.11 21.85 -9.08
CA PRO A 429 0.60 22.56 -7.90
C PRO A 429 -0.07 23.88 -8.26
N GLY A 430 -1.08 24.29 -7.48
CA GLY A 430 -1.86 25.49 -7.78
C GLY A 430 -1.11 26.82 -7.59
N ASN A 431 0.09 26.77 -7.00
CA ASN A 431 0.92 27.93 -6.67
C ASN A 431 2.20 28.01 -7.52
N VAL A 432 2.26 27.30 -8.65
CA VAL A 432 3.43 27.35 -9.52
C VAL A 432 3.55 28.73 -10.15
N THR A 433 4.74 29.32 -10.06
CA THR A 433 5.13 30.40 -10.97
C THR A 433 5.43 29.73 -12.31
N ALA A 434 4.58 29.92 -13.31
CA ALA A 434 5.10 29.87 -14.68
C ALA A 434 6.21 30.93 -14.71
N GLU A 435 7.45 30.58 -15.07
CA GLU A 435 8.55 31.54 -15.03
C GLU A 435 8.15 32.88 -15.68
N PRO A 436 8.57 34.02 -15.10
CA PRO A 436 8.44 35.31 -15.76
C PRO A 436 9.20 35.26 -17.08
N ALA A 437 8.63 35.93 -18.07
CA ALA A 437 9.12 36.13 -19.40
C ALA A 437 10.67 36.18 -19.54
N LEU A 438 11.24 35.30 -20.37
CA LEU A 438 12.38 35.65 -21.24
C LEU A 438 11.91 36.51 -22.45
N ALA A 439 10.72 37.10 -22.36
CA ALA A 439 10.15 38.05 -23.29
C ALA A 439 10.01 39.42 -22.61
N THR A 440 11.15 40.08 -22.37
CA THR A 440 11.42 41.53 -22.51
C THR A 440 12.68 41.86 -21.73
N ARG A 441 13.83 41.47 -22.29
CA ARG A 441 14.94 42.42 -22.39
C ARG A 441 15.09 42.74 -23.86
N SER A 442 14.31 43.71 -24.31
CA SER A 442 14.70 44.57 -25.42
C SER A 442 16.01 45.24 -25.01
N VAL A 443 17.11 44.57 -25.33
CA VAL A 443 18.40 45.22 -25.50
C VAL A 443 18.78 44.94 -26.95
N SER A 444 18.76 46.03 -27.71
CA SER A 444 19.32 46.21 -29.04
C SER A 444 20.44 45.23 -29.40
N VAL A 445 20.28 44.60 -30.55
CA VAL A 445 21.35 43.99 -31.33
C VAL A 445 22.41 45.06 -31.59
N ALA A 446 23.52 45.01 -30.85
CA ALA A 446 24.78 45.58 -31.28
C ALA A 446 25.73 44.41 -31.53
N SER A 447 26.05 44.24 -32.81
CA SER A 447 27.00 43.28 -33.33
C SER A 447 28.39 43.46 -32.71
N SER A 448 28.90 42.44 -32.02
CA SER A 448 30.33 42.12 -32.09
C SER A 448 30.54 40.60 -31.88
N MET A 449 31.13 39.97 -32.88
CA MET A 449 31.80 38.67 -32.77
C MET A 449 33.06 38.76 -33.64
N PRO A 450 34.19 38.13 -33.30
CA PRO A 450 34.49 37.37 -32.07
C PRO A 450 35.81 37.75 -31.37
N ALA A 451 35.87 37.48 -30.06
CA ALA A 451 37.14 37.13 -29.43
C ALA A 451 37.37 35.62 -29.65
N GLU A 452 38.50 35.24 -30.24
CA GLU A 452 38.86 33.82 -30.43
C GLU A 452 39.41 33.23 -29.13
N TYR A 453 38.97 32.01 -28.79
CA TYR A 453 39.51 31.23 -27.68
C TYR A 453 40.22 29.98 -28.18
N VAL A 454 41.48 29.78 -27.76
CA VAL A 454 42.24 28.57 -28.05
C VAL A 454 41.98 27.54 -26.94
N ILE A 455 41.38 26.41 -27.31
CA ILE A 455 41.04 25.31 -26.40
C ILE A 455 42.31 24.78 -25.73
N ARG A 456 42.30 24.67 -24.39
CA ARG A 456 43.42 24.17 -23.60
C ARG A 456 43.24 22.70 -23.26
N LYS A 457 44.33 22.02 -22.89
CA LYS A 457 44.28 20.62 -22.45
C LYS A 457 43.40 20.51 -21.19
N GLY A 458 42.29 19.77 -21.30
CA GLY A 458 41.31 19.58 -20.22
C GLY A 458 39.98 20.34 -20.39
N ASP A 459 39.84 21.18 -21.42
CA ASP A 459 38.60 21.89 -21.69
C ASP A 459 37.50 20.98 -22.28
N SER A 460 36.25 21.32 -21.98
CA SER A 460 35.04 20.77 -22.58
C SER A 460 34.14 21.91 -23.08
N LEU A 461 33.24 21.64 -24.03
CA LEU A 461 32.26 22.64 -24.47
C LEU A 461 31.40 23.18 -23.32
N TRP A 462 31.14 22.34 -22.32
CA TRP A 462 30.41 22.73 -21.11
C TRP A 462 31.24 23.68 -20.22
N SER A 463 32.52 23.38 -19.98
CA SER A 463 33.39 24.23 -19.14
C SER A 463 33.71 25.56 -19.83
N ILE A 464 33.86 25.57 -21.15
CA ILE A 464 34.06 26.79 -21.95
C ILE A 464 32.77 27.63 -21.95
N ALA A 465 31.61 27.04 -22.24
CA ALA A 465 30.34 27.76 -22.25
C ALA A 465 30.05 28.43 -20.89
N ARG A 466 30.29 27.71 -19.80
CA ARG A 466 30.16 28.25 -18.43
C ARG A 466 31.13 29.39 -18.14
N ARG A 467 32.38 29.29 -18.60
CA ARG A 467 33.41 30.31 -18.40
C ARG A 467 33.06 31.63 -19.07
N PHE A 468 32.47 31.57 -20.27
CA PHE A 468 32.10 32.74 -21.05
C PHE A 468 30.62 33.13 -20.91
N GLN A 469 29.90 32.49 -19.99
CA GLN A 469 28.48 32.73 -19.70
C GLN A 469 27.57 32.64 -20.93
N VAL A 470 27.89 31.73 -21.86
CA VAL A 470 27.08 31.43 -23.05
C VAL A 470 26.51 30.02 -22.93
N SER A 471 25.49 29.69 -23.73
CA SER A 471 24.98 28.32 -23.76
C SER A 471 25.90 27.41 -24.58
N GLN A 472 25.93 26.12 -24.24
CA GLN A 472 26.67 25.13 -25.03
C GLN A 472 26.12 25.03 -26.47
N GLN A 473 24.82 25.28 -26.66
CA GLN A 473 24.19 25.26 -27.98
C GLN A 473 24.63 26.44 -28.85
N ASP A 474 24.79 27.63 -28.28
CA ASP A 474 25.28 28.81 -29.01
C ASP A 474 26.74 28.62 -29.42
N LEU A 475 27.57 28.11 -28.51
CA LEU A 475 28.99 27.81 -28.80
C LEU A 475 29.13 26.77 -29.93
N VAL A 476 28.23 25.78 -29.97
CA VAL A 476 28.13 24.77 -31.03
C VAL A 476 27.71 25.40 -32.35
N ALA A 477 26.66 26.23 -32.33
CA ALA A 477 26.12 26.89 -33.52
C ALA A 477 27.12 27.88 -34.14
N TRP A 478 27.78 28.72 -33.34
CA TRP A 478 28.75 29.71 -33.82
C TRP A 478 30.00 29.11 -34.46
N ASN A 479 30.35 27.89 -34.05
CA ASN A 479 31.56 27.21 -34.49
C ASN A 479 31.28 26.07 -35.47
N GLY A 480 30.02 25.84 -35.84
CA GLY A 480 29.62 24.79 -36.78
C GLY A 480 30.04 23.38 -36.35
N ILE A 481 30.18 23.15 -35.03
CA ILE A 481 30.60 21.86 -34.48
C ILE A 481 29.37 21.03 -34.09
N SER A 482 29.48 19.71 -34.10
CA SER A 482 28.40 18.84 -33.62
C SER A 482 28.29 18.93 -32.09
N ALA A 483 27.06 18.91 -31.56
CA ALA A 483 26.80 18.82 -30.11
C ALA A 483 27.38 17.54 -29.46
N LYS A 484 27.72 16.53 -30.28
CA LYS A 484 28.40 15.29 -29.89
C LYS A 484 29.88 15.24 -30.36
N GLY A 485 30.38 16.30 -30.99
CA GLY A 485 31.71 16.35 -31.58
C GLY A 485 32.81 16.55 -30.53
N TYR A 486 33.96 15.91 -30.74
CA TYR A 486 35.15 16.07 -29.90
C TYR A 486 35.88 17.37 -30.25
N ILE A 487 36.15 18.21 -29.25
CA ILE A 487 37.04 19.38 -29.38
C ILE A 487 38.48 18.99 -29.03
N LYS A 488 39.47 19.55 -29.71
CA LYS A 488 40.90 19.24 -29.48
C LYS A 488 41.66 20.42 -28.88
N PRO A 489 42.59 20.20 -27.93
CA PRO A 489 43.49 21.26 -27.49
C PRO A 489 44.24 21.89 -28.68
N GLY A 490 44.35 23.22 -28.68
CA GLY A 490 44.91 24.01 -29.78
C GLY A 490 43.88 24.45 -30.84
N GLN A 491 42.67 23.89 -30.85
CA GLN A 491 41.60 24.34 -31.73
C GLN A 491 41.05 25.69 -31.29
N LYS A 492 40.78 26.58 -32.25
CA LYS A 492 40.18 27.91 -32.00
C LYS A 492 38.66 27.83 -32.04
N LEU A 493 38.00 28.48 -31.09
CA LEU A 493 36.55 28.70 -31.07
C LEU A 493 36.25 30.19 -31.10
N LYS A 494 35.29 30.58 -31.92
CA LYS A 494 34.63 31.87 -31.90
C LYS A 494 33.72 31.96 -30.68
N ILE A 495 33.94 32.97 -29.85
CA ILE A 495 33.14 33.23 -28.66
C ILE A 495 32.69 34.69 -28.68
N ALA A 496 31.42 34.94 -28.31
CA ALA A 496 30.94 36.29 -28.05
C ALA A 496 31.40 36.70 -26.64
N SER A 497 32.14 37.81 -26.52
CA SER A 497 32.42 38.39 -25.21
C SER A 497 31.25 39.28 -24.81
N ASN A 498 30.54 38.91 -23.75
CA ASN A 498 29.87 39.92 -22.94
C ASN A 498 30.97 40.45 -22.01
N GLY A 499 31.31 41.73 -22.13
CA GLY A 499 32.24 42.41 -21.21
C GLY A 499 31.75 42.36 -19.77
#